data_AF-A0A382P932-F1
#
_entry.id   AF-A0A382P932-F1
#
_cell.length_a   1.000
_cell.length_b   1.000
_cell.length_c   1.000
_cell.angle_alpha   90.00
_cell.angle_beta   90.00
_cell.angle_gamma   90.00
#
_symmetry.space_group_name_H-M   'P 1'
#
loop_
_entity.id
_entity.type
_entity.pdbx_description
1 polymer ?
#
loop_
_entity_poly.entity_id
_entity_poly.type
_entity_poly.pdbx_seq_one_letter_code
_entity_poly.pdbx_strand_id
1 'polypeptide(L)'
;MVDGGRALQAVHDEVVSCRACPRLVAWREQVSAEKRAAFRDQDYWGRGVPGFGDLQARILVVGLAPAAHGANRTGRVFTGDRSGDFLFAALHRVGLASQPEA
;
A
#
# COMPACT_ATOMS: atom_id res chain seq x y z
N MET A 1 -2.01 -29.54 -2.13
CA MET A 1 -1.18 -28.39 -2.56
C MET A 1 -2.06 -27.15 -2.43
N VAL A 2 -1.71 -26.22 -1.54
CA VAL A 2 -2.44 -24.95 -1.42
C VAL A 2 -2.07 -24.12 -2.64
N ASP A 3 -3.07 -23.68 -3.39
CA ASP A 3 -2.89 -22.71 -4.46
C ASP A 3 -2.45 -21.38 -3.83
N GLY A 4 -1.17 -21.04 -3.99
CA GLY A 4 -0.54 -19.88 -3.36
C GLY A 4 -1.23 -18.56 -3.74
N GLY A 5 -1.82 -18.47 -4.94
CA GLY A 5 -2.60 -17.31 -5.36
C GLY A 5 -3.86 -17.14 -4.51
N ARG A 6 -4.58 -18.23 -4.26
CA ARG A 6 -5.77 -18.23 -3.39
C ARG A 6 -5.44 -17.87 -1.95
N ALA A 7 -4.32 -18.37 -1.42
CA ALA A 7 -3.89 -18.04 -0.07
C ALA A 7 -3.53 -16.55 0.07
N LEU A 8 -2.82 -15.97 -0.91
CA LEU A 8 -2.49 -14.55 -0.91
C LEU A 8 -3.73 -13.67 -1.08
N GLN A 9 -4.72 -14.11 -1.85
CA GLN A 9 -6.00 -13.40 -1.96
C GLN A 9 -6.77 -13.39 -0.63
N ALA A 10 -6.80 -14.51 0.11
CA ALA A 10 -7.45 -14.54 1.42
C ALA A 10 -6.79 -13.56 2.40
N VAL A 11 -5.45 -13.53 2.44
CA VAL A 11 -4.69 -12.58 3.28
C VAL A 11 -4.95 -11.14 2.83
N HIS A 12 -5.04 -10.88 1.53
CA HIS A 12 -5.41 -9.57 1.00
C HIS A 12 -6.75 -9.10 1.58
N ASP A 13 -7.79 -9.94 1.49
CA ASP A 13 -9.14 -9.59 1.94
C ASP A 13 -9.21 -9.40 3.47
N GLU A 14 -8.48 -10.23 4.23
CA GLU A 14 -8.32 -10.09 5.67
C GLU A 14 -7.65 -8.77 6.05
N VAL A 15 -6.57 -8.39 5.37
CA VAL A 15 -5.85 -7.12 5.62
C VAL A 15 -6.75 -5.93 5.31
N VAL A 16 -7.43 -5.93 4.17
CA VAL A 16 -8.30 -4.82 3.73
C VAL A 16 -9.46 -4.61 4.71
N SER A 17 -10.06 -5.71 5.18
CA SER A 17 -11.21 -5.68 6.09
C SER A 17 -10.83 -5.49 7.56
N CYS A 18 -9.55 -5.63 7.93
CA CYS A 18 -9.10 -5.60 9.32
C CYS A 18 -9.37 -4.27 10.02
N ARG A 19 -9.93 -4.39 11.24
CA ARG A 19 -10.21 -3.29 12.18
C ARG A 19 -9.70 -3.55 13.59
N ALA A 20 -8.76 -4.49 13.76
CA ALA A 20 -8.28 -4.95 15.07
C ALA A 20 -7.55 -3.89 15.90
N CYS A 21 -7.09 -2.79 15.29
CA CYS A 21 -6.32 -1.73 15.95
C CYS A 21 -7.13 -0.43 16.02
N PRO A 22 -7.94 -0.18 17.07
CA PRO A 22 -8.90 0.93 17.11
C PRO A 22 -8.26 2.30 16.86
N ARG A 23 -7.08 2.54 17.46
CA ARG A 23 -6.32 3.78 17.27
C ARG A 23 -5.92 4.01 15.80
N LEU A 24 -5.49 2.96 15.10
CA LEU A 24 -5.05 3.07 13.70
C LEU A 24 -6.22 3.19 12.74
N VAL A 25 -7.34 2.51 13.05
CA VAL A 25 -8.58 2.62 12.29
C VAL A 25 -9.13 4.05 12.38
N ALA A 26 -9.24 4.61 13.58
CA ALA A 26 -9.67 5.98 13.78
C ALA A 26 -8.75 6.97 13.04
N TRP A 27 -7.43 6.80 13.17
CA TRP A 27 -6.45 7.67 12.52
C TRP A 27 -6.53 7.63 10.98
N ARG A 28 -6.56 6.44 10.38
CA ARG A 28 -6.57 6.31 8.90
C ARG A 28 -7.86 6.88 8.30
N GLU A 29 -8.98 6.74 8.99
CA GLU A 29 -10.29 7.27 8.58
C GLU A 29 -10.35 8.79 8.76
N GLN A 30 -9.85 9.32 9.88
CA GLN A 30 -9.73 10.77 10.11
C GLN A 30 -8.91 11.44 9.01
N VAL A 31 -7.71 10.92 8.71
CA VAL A 31 -6.86 11.45 7.63
C VAL A 31 -7.55 11.39 6.27
N SER A 32 -8.36 10.35 6.03
CA SER A 32 -9.11 10.17 4.77
C SER A 32 -10.28 11.15 4.65
N ALA A 33 -10.85 11.58 5.76
CA ALA A 33 -11.92 12.58 5.81
C ALA A 33 -11.36 14.01 5.73
N GLU A 34 -10.33 14.33 6.52
CA GLU A 34 -9.74 15.66 6.58
C GLU A 34 -8.97 16.00 5.30
N LYS A 35 -8.18 15.03 4.82
CA LYS A 35 -7.30 15.12 3.65
C LYS A 35 -6.27 16.26 3.73
N ARG A 36 -5.18 16.12 3.01
CA ARG A 36 -4.26 17.26 2.78
C ARG A 36 -4.84 18.15 1.69
N ALA A 37 -4.66 19.47 1.78
CA ALA A 37 -5.16 20.44 0.80
C ALA A 37 -4.82 20.07 -0.66
N ALA A 38 -3.60 19.58 -0.92
CA ALA A 38 -3.15 19.12 -2.23
C ALA A 38 -3.93 17.91 -2.80
N PHE A 39 -4.67 17.18 -1.96
CA PHE A 39 -5.40 15.95 -2.28
C PHE A 39 -6.87 16.03 -1.86
N ARG A 40 -7.40 17.23 -1.61
CA ARG A 40 -8.75 17.43 -1.04
C ARG A 40 -9.87 16.81 -1.88
N ASP A 41 -9.71 16.85 -3.20
CA ASP A 41 -10.69 16.35 -4.17
C ASP A 41 -10.44 14.89 -4.57
N GLN A 42 -9.48 14.20 -3.95
CA GLN A 42 -9.19 12.79 -4.21
C GLN A 42 -9.92 11.89 -3.23
N ASP A 43 -10.37 10.73 -3.71
CA ASP A 43 -10.87 9.67 -2.85
C ASP A 43 -9.69 8.94 -2.19
N TYR A 44 -9.80 8.72 -0.88
CA TYR A 44 -8.78 8.04 -0.09
C TYR A 44 -9.19 6.59 0.13
N TRP A 45 -8.19 5.70 0.07
CA TRP A 45 -8.37 4.28 0.39
C TRP A 45 -8.87 4.06 1.82
N GLY A 46 -8.23 4.66 2.82
CA GLY A 46 -8.70 4.67 4.22
C GLY A 46 -8.87 3.29 4.88
N ARG A 47 -8.28 2.24 4.33
CA ARG A 47 -8.38 0.83 4.79
C ARG A 47 -7.00 0.22 5.01
N GLY A 48 -6.96 -1.06 5.41
CA GLY A 48 -5.71 -1.81 5.45
C GLY A 48 -5.12 -1.88 4.04
N VAL A 49 -3.81 -1.68 3.90
CA VAL A 49 -3.13 -1.69 2.60
C VAL A 49 -2.54 -3.08 2.38
N PRO A 50 -3.04 -3.85 1.41
CA PRO A 50 -2.54 -5.18 1.12
C PRO A 50 -1.19 -5.14 0.41
N GLY A 51 -0.51 -6.28 0.36
CA GLY A 51 0.72 -6.44 -0.41
C GLY A 51 0.49 -6.24 -1.92
N PHE A 52 1.56 -5.88 -2.63
CA PHE A 52 1.58 -5.67 -4.08
C PHE A 52 2.84 -6.31 -4.67
N GLY A 53 2.71 -6.94 -5.84
CA GLY A 53 3.83 -7.49 -6.59
C GLY A 53 3.51 -8.80 -7.28
N ASP A 54 4.56 -9.46 -7.76
CA ASP A 54 4.50 -10.78 -8.37
C ASP A 54 4.21 -11.86 -7.30
N LEU A 55 3.21 -12.71 -7.55
CA LEU A 55 2.87 -13.84 -6.68
C LEU A 55 4.00 -14.88 -6.61
N GLN A 56 4.92 -14.87 -7.57
CA GLN A 56 6.11 -15.73 -7.63
C GLN A 56 7.41 -14.98 -7.28
N ALA A 57 7.29 -13.78 -6.68
CA ALA A 57 8.44 -12.96 -6.31
C ALA A 57 9.44 -13.75 -5.43
N ARG A 58 10.73 -13.59 -5.74
CA ARG A 58 11.85 -14.19 -4.97
C ARG A 58 12.46 -13.21 -3.96
N ILE A 59 12.03 -11.96 -3.99
CA ILE A 59 12.47 -10.88 -3.11
C ILE A 59 11.21 -10.25 -2.50
N LEU A 60 11.21 -10.07 -1.18
CA LEU A 60 10.16 -9.38 -0.44
C LEU A 60 10.73 -8.10 0.20
N VAL A 61 10.11 -6.96 -0.10
CA VAL A 61 10.42 -5.68 0.54
C VAL A 61 9.37 -5.38 1.60
N VAL A 62 9.78 -5.30 2.86
CA VAL A 62 8.89 -5.01 3.99
C VAL A 62 9.16 -3.60 4.50
N GLY A 63 8.14 -2.73 4.39
CA GLY A 63 8.17 -1.38 4.94
C GLY A 63 7.73 -1.32 6.41
N LEU A 64 7.75 -0.12 6.99
CA LEU A 64 7.31 0.11 8.37
C LEU A 64 5.78 0.20 8.49
N ALA A 65 5.16 1.15 7.79
CA ALA A 65 3.71 1.39 7.83
C ALA A 65 3.26 2.25 6.63
N PRO A 66 1.97 2.20 6.25
CA PRO A 66 1.40 3.11 5.24
C PRO A 66 1.53 4.58 5.64
N ALA A 67 2.02 5.43 4.73
CA ALA A 67 2.00 6.88 4.92
C ALA A 67 0.58 7.44 4.84
N ALA A 68 0.30 8.47 5.65
CA ALA A 68 -1.01 9.14 5.75
C ALA A 68 -1.58 9.60 4.39
N HIS A 69 -0.73 10.08 3.49
CA HIS A 69 -1.12 10.57 2.15
C HIS A 69 -0.43 9.84 1.01
N GLY A 70 0.24 8.72 1.31
CA GLY A 70 0.76 7.78 0.32
C GLY A 70 -0.19 6.61 0.20
N ALA A 71 0.21 5.44 0.68
CA ALA A 71 -0.58 4.21 0.62
C ALA A 71 -1.96 4.30 1.31
N ASN A 72 -2.14 5.12 2.35
CA ASN A 72 -3.48 5.35 2.93
C ASN A 72 -4.43 6.13 2.00
N ARG A 73 -3.88 6.91 1.06
CA ARG A 73 -4.62 7.58 0.00
C ARG A 73 -4.82 6.66 -1.20
N THR A 74 -3.74 6.04 -1.67
CA THR A 74 -3.70 5.34 -2.97
C THR A 74 -4.11 3.87 -2.91
N GLY A 75 -4.08 3.24 -1.73
CA GLY A 75 -4.40 1.83 -1.54
C GLY A 75 -3.31 0.85 -2.00
N ARG A 76 -2.16 1.35 -2.48
CA ARG A 76 -1.02 0.52 -2.89
C ARG A 76 0.21 0.87 -2.05
N VAL A 77 0.90 -0.15 -1.54
CA VAL A 77 2.15 0.02 -0.77
C VAL A 77 3.16 0.85 -1.56
N PHE A 78 3.91 1.72 -0.86
CA PHE A 78 4.94 2.57 -1.45
C PHE A 78 4.47 3.40 -2.66
N THR A 79 3.24 3.92 -2.64
CA THR A 79 2.69 4.72 -3.76
C THR A 79 2.13 6.04 -3.28
N GLY A 80 2.47 7.13 -3.98
CA GLY A 80 1.88 8.45 -3.75
C GLY A 80 2.57 9.28 -2.67
N ASP A 81 3.81 8.92 -2.30
CA ASP A 81 4.69 9.68 -1.43
C ASP A 81 6.16 9.50 -1.87
N ARG A 82 7.06 10.30 -1.28
CA ARG A 82 8.50 10.32 -1.63
C ARG A 82 9.22 9.00 -1.39
N SER A 83 8.74 8.16 -0.48
CA SER A 83 9.37 6.86 -0.22
C SER A 83 9.12 5.90 -1.37
N GLY A 84 7.92 5.96 -1.95
CA GLY A 84 7.56 5.27 -3.19
C GLY A 84 8.41 5.71 -4.37
N ASP A 85 8.52 7.02 -4.58
CA ASP A 85 9.31 7.59 -5.68
C ASP A 85 10.77 7.10 -5.63
N PHE A 86 11.37 7.09 -4.44
CA PHE A 86 12.73 6.58 -4.26
C PHE A 86 12.82 5.07 -4.54
N LEU A 87 11.91 4.28 -3.97
CA LEU A 87 11.93 2.83 -4.07
C LEU A 87 11.72 2.35 -5.51
N PHE A 88 10.68 2.81 -6.19
CA PHE A 88 10.35 2.35 -7.55
C PHE A 88 11.42 2.80 -8.57
N ALA A 89 11.97 4.01 -8.42
CA ALA A 89 13.08 4.44 -9.26
C ALA A 89 14.34 3.59 -9.05
N ALA A 90 14.61 3.12 -7.82
CA ALA A 90 15.73 2.22 -7.54
C ALA A 90 15.47 0.81 -8.08
N LEU A 91 14.27 0.25 -7.89
CA LEU A 91 13.87 -1.06 -8.40
C LEU A 91 13.94 -1.12 -9.93
N HIS A 92 13.46 -0.08 -10.61
CA HIS A 92 13.53 0.03 -12.06
C HIS A 92 14.98 0.04 -12.56
N ARG A 93 15.87 0.82 -11.91
CA ARG A 93 17.30 0.89 -12.24
C ARG A 93 18.01 -0.46 -12.19
N VAL A 94 17.54 -1.40 -11.38
CA VAL A 94 18.10 -2.76 -11.27
C VAL A 94 17.26 -3.82 -11.97
N GLY A 95 16.27 -3.44 -12.79
CA GLY A 95 15.44 -4.37 -13.56
C GLY A 95 14.39 -5.14 -12.75
N LEU A 96 14.04 -4.67 -11.56
CA LEU A 96 13.03 -5.28 -10.67
C LEU A 96 11.64 -4.62 -10.75
N ALA A 97 11.50 -3.55 -11.55
CA ALA A 97 10.22 -2.91 -11.85
C ALA A 97 10.16 -2.58 -13.36
N SER A 98 8.96 -2.58 -13.93
CA SER A 98 8.73 -2.31 -15.36
C SER A 98 8.77 -0.83 -15.73
N GLN A 99 8.68 0.07 -14.74
CA GLN A 99 8.74 1.52 -14.90
C GLN A 99 9.29 2.17 -13.62
N PRO A 100 9.86 3.39 -13.68
CA PRO A 100 10.47 4.05 -12.53
C PRO A 100 9.48 4.71 -11.56
N GLU A 101 8.27 5.04 -12.02
CA GLU A 101 7.21 5.61 -11.18
C GLU A 101 6.25 4.52 -10.68
N ALA A 102 5.82 4.67 -9.42
CA ALA A 102 4.81 3.80 -8.83
C ALA A 102 3.45 4.01 -9.51
#